data_AF-A0A940CA57-F1
#
_entry.id   AF-A0A940CA57-F1
#
_cell.length_a   1.000
_cell.length_b   1.000
_cell.length_c   1.000
_cell.angle_alpha   90.00
_cell.angle_beta   90.00
_cell.angle_gamma   90.00
#
_symmetry.space_group_name_H-M   'P 1'
#
loop_
_entity.id
_entity.type
_entity.pdbx_description
1 polymer ?
#
loop_
_entity_poly.entity_id
_entity_poly.type
_entity_poly.pdbx_seq_one_letter_code
_entity_poly.pdbx_strand_id
1 'polypeptide(L)'
;MGDCYFYLIQGATDKSASFLFSYTKQIQNLPLSPTGFGGSWSGSGSGIRLKWGLNSKDKPYESKITFEFSKDKGQSWSTEKSGIVDNSLKRGKEREYWVRVVFDNDGTPVYSNIAKAKCSLPSRIDVDDYREIYVGDEIDIGGRAVKDDGGTASVHDISYSEKSGVLEGSNGHYRGNQAGDAWVQLRCAGISKEVHVRVKNR
;
A
#
# COMPACT_ATOMS: atom_id res chain seq x y z
N MET A 1 18.40 -28.19 7.02
CA MET A 1 19.82 -28.50 7.34
C MET A 1 20.66 -27.24 7.14
N GLY A 2 21.56 -26.88 8.07
CA GLY A 2 22.51 -25.77 7.91
C GLY A 2 23.77 -26.22 7.17
N ASP A 3 24.55 -25.27 6.66
CA ASP A 3 25.78 -25.57 5.90
C ASP A 3 26.89 -26.12 6.84
N CYS A 4 27.59 -27.17 6.37
CA CYS A 4 28.74 -27.73 7.05
C CYS A 4 30.03 -27.09 6.51
N TYR A 5 30.82 -26.47 7.38
CA TYR A 5 32.16 -26.00 7.03
C TYR A 5 33.22 -26.96 7.57
N PHE A 6 34.28 -27.18 6.80
CA PHE A 6 35.49 -27.86 7.26
C PHE A 6 36.60 -26.83 7.41
N TYR A 7 37.27 -26.86 8.57
CA TYR A 7 38.46 -26.06 8.79
C TYR A 7 39.68 -26.96 8.64
N LEU A 8 40.56 -26.63 7.69
CA LEU A 8 41.89 -27.22 7.62
C LEU A 8 42.80 -26.43 8.56
N ILE A 9 43.26 -27.06 9.64
CA ILE A 9 44.23 -26.46 10.56
C ILE A 9 45.58 -27.11 10.30
N GLN A 10 46.53 -26.32 9.83
CA GLN A 10 47.89 -26.76 9.59
C GLN A 10 48.84 -26.11 10.60
N GLY A 11 49.62 -26.93 11.31
CA GLY A 11 50.69 -26.46 12.17
C GLY A 11 51.76 -25.74 11.35
N ALA A 12 52.01 -24.48 11.66
CA ALA A 12 52.88 -23.62 10.86
C ALA A 12 54.34 -24.10 10.81
N THR A 13 54.79 -24.82 11.84
CA THR A 13 56.19 -25.24 12.02
C THR A 13 56.45 -26.70 11.67
N ASP A 14 55.54 -27.62 12.00
CA ASP A 14 55.67 -29.06 11.75
C ASP A 14 54.91 -29.52 10.49
N LYS A 15 54.16 -28.60 9.86
CA LYS A 15 53.30 -28.85 8.69
C LYS A 15 52.24 -29.93 8.91
N SER A 16 52.01 -30.36 10.16
CA SER A 16 51.00 -31.36 10.47
C SER A 16 49.61 -30.77 10.17
N ALA A 17 48.74 -31.58 9.56
CA ALA A 17 47.39 -31.15 9.23
C ALA A 17 46.39 -31.95 10.09
N SER A 18 45.44 -31.26 10.69
CA SER A 18 44.29 -31.87 11.33
C SER A 18 43.01 -31.29 10.74
N PHE A 19 41.99 -32.14 10.64
CA PHE A 19 40.65 -31.75 10.20
C PHE A 19 39.75 -31.65 11.42
N LEU A 20 39.17 -30.47 11.63
CA LEU A 20 38.12 -30.27 12.62
C LEU A 20 36.79 -30.07 11.92
N PHE A 21 35.87 -30.97 12.21
CA PHE A 21 34.47 -30.84 11.84
C PHE A 21 33.77 -30.09 12.97
N SER A 22 33.33 -28.86 12.70
CA SER A 22 32.49 -28.11 13.63
C SER A 22 31.17 -27.81 12.97
N TYR A 23 30.08 -28.18 13.65
CA TYR A 23 28.77 -27.64 13.32
C TYR A 23 28.78 -26.16 13.70
N THR A 24 28.48 -25.26 12.77
CA THR A 24 28.10 -23.91 13.17
C THR A 24 26.80 -24.02 13.96
N LYS A 25 26.65 -23.29 15.08
CA LYS A 25 25.31 -22.99 15.61
C LYS A 25 24.48 -22.56 14.41
N GLN A 26 23.34 -23.22 14.20
CA GLN A 26 22.47 -22.96 13.07
C GLN A 26 22.17 -21.46 13.06
N ILE A 27 22.82 -20.72 12.15
CA ILE A 27 22.32 -19.40 11.77
C ILE A 27 20.98 -19.77 11.13
N GLN A 28 19.90 -19.64 11.90
CA GLN A 28 18.58 -19.83 11.32
C GLN A 28 18.49 -18.78 10.23
N ASN A 29 18.57 -19.23 8.98
CA ASN A 29 18.24 -18.41 7.83
C ASN A 29 16.75 -18.12 7.97
N LEU A 30 16.44 -17.06 8.71
CA LEU A 30 15.09 -16.53 8.78
C LEU A 30 14.71 -16.16 7.34
N PRO A 31 13.52 -16.57 6.86
CA PRO A 31 13.06 -16.08 5.57
C PRO A 31 13.02 -14.55 5.63
N LEU A 32 13.29 -13.91 4.50
CA LEU A 32 13.30 -12.45 4.46
C LEU A 32 11.86 -11.94 4.51
N SER A 33 11.70 -10.71 5.00
CA SER A 33 10.39 -10.07 5.03
C SER A 33 9.76 -9.97 3.63
N PRO A 34 8.42 -9.98 3.56
CA PRO A 34 7.71 -9.69 2.32
C PRO A 34 8.12 -8.34 1.74
N THR A 35 8.18 -8.24 0.43
CA THR A 35 8.55 -7.01 -0.29
C THR A 35 7.31 -6.32 -0.87
N GLY A 36 7.39 -5.00 -1.08
CA GLY A 36 6.32 -4.25 -1.74
C GLY A 36 4.98 -4.27 -1.03
N PHE A 37 4.96 -4.47 0.29
CA PHE A 37 3.72 -4.55 1.05
C PHE A 37 3.02 -3.19 1.11
N GLY A 38 1.81 -3.12 0.56
CA GLY A 38 1.01 -1.90 0.54
C GLY A 38 -0.44 -2.17 0.17
N GLY A 39 -1.27 -1.12 0.29
CA GLY A 39 -2.70 -1.18 0.01
C GLY A 39 -3.13 -0.12 -1.00
N SER A 40 -4.03 -0.50 -1.91
CA SER A 40 -4.71 0.40 -2.84
C SER A 40 -6.22 0.21 -2.75
N TRP A 41 -7.01 1.09 -3.35
CA TRP A 41 -8.45 0.84 -3.49
C TRP A 41 -8.71 -0.36 -4.40
N SER A 42 -9.73 -1.17 -4.06
CA SER A 42 -10.06 -2.42 -4.76
C SER A 42 -10.69 -2.25 -6.14
N GLY A 43 -11.24 -1.06 -6.43
CA GLY A 43 -11.98 -0.75 -7.65
C GLY A 43 -13.50 -0.95 -7.55
N SER A 44 -14.02 -1.51 -6.45
CA SER A 44 -15.47 -1.69 -6.25
C SER A 44 -15.89 -1.35 -4.81
N GLY A 45 -16.92 -0.52 -4.68
CA GLY A 45 -17.62 -0.23 -3.42
C GLY A 45 -16.71 0.24 -2.28
N SER A 46 -16.35 -0.68 -1.39
CA SER A 46 -15.49 -0.46 -0.23
C SER A 46 -14.55 -1.65 -0.05
N GLY A 47 -13.30 -1.51 -0.52
CA GLY A 47 -12.29 -2.53 -0.30
C GLY A 47 -10.89 -1.97 -0.44
N ILE A 48 -9.98 -2.47 0.40
CA ILE A 48 -8.54 -2.25 0.24
C ILE A 48 -7.95 -3.53 -0.34
N ARG A 49 -7.35 -3.39 -1.53
CA ARG A 49 -6.53 -4.43 -2.15
C ARG A 49 -5.13 -4.31 -1.61
N LEU A 50 -4.72 -5.30 -0.82
CA LEU A 50 -3.38 -5.43 -0.29
C LEU A 50 -2.57 -6.35 -1.20
N LYS A 51 -1.31 -5.99 -1.45
CA LYS A 51 -0.37 -6.77 -2.24
C LYS A 51 0.98 -6.79 -1.56
N TRP A 52 1.70 -7.89 -1.74
CA TRP A 52 3.08 -8.09 -1.30
C TRP A 52 3.74 -9.12 -2.22
N GLY A 53 5.06 -9.20 -2.19
CA GLY A 53 5.85 -10.13 -2.98
C GLY A 53 6.85 -10.92 -2.14
N LEU A 54 7.29 -12.06 -2.66
CA LEU A 54 8.40 -12.81 -2.11
C LEU A 54 9.71 -12.06 -2.36
N ASN A 55 10.64 -12.09 -1.42
CA ASN A 55 11.96 -11.54 -1.64
C ASN A 55 12.67 -12.36 -2.74
N SER A 56 13.35 -11.71 -3.68
CA SER A 56 14.02 -12.40 -4.79
C SER A 56 15.08 -13.41 -4.33
N LYS A 57 15.69 -13.19 -3.15
CA LYS A 57 16.66 -14.12 -2.55
C LYS A 57 16.02 -15.40 -2.03
N ASP A 58 14.73 -15.38 -1.72
CA ASP A 58 13.98 -16.53 -1.21
C ASP A 58 13.24 -17.29 -2.34
N LYS A 59 13.31 -16.79 -3.59
CA LYS A 59 12.67 -17.40 -4.76
C LYS A 59 13.02 -18.88 -4.97
N PRO A 60 14.27 -19.36 -4.75
CA PRO A 60 14.58 -20.79 -4.84
C PRO A 60 13.76 -21.68 -3.88
N TYR A 61 13.17 -21.09 -2.83
CA TYR A 61 12.44 -21.78 -1.78
C TYR A 61 10.93 -21.52 -1.83
N GLU A 62 10.41 -20.92 -2.92
CA GLU A 62 9.00 -20.51 -3.04
C GLU A 62 8.00 -21.64 -2.73
N SER A 63 8.30 -22.89 -3.10
CA SER A 63 7.44 -24.04 -2.82
C SER A 63 7.34 -24.43 -1.34
N LYS A 64 8.28 -23.98 -0.50
CA LYS A 64 8.33 -24.21 0.95
C LYS A 64 7.91 -22.97 1.75
N ILE A 65 7.47 -21.93 1.06
CA ILE A 65 7.15 -20.65 1.64
C ILE A 65 5.65 -20.38 1.53
N THR A 66 5.06 -19.92 2.62
CA THR A 66 3.73 -19.35 2.66
C THR A 66 3.75 -17.94 3.23
N PHE A 67 2.70 -17.16 2.97
CA PHE A 67 2.50 -15.88 3.63
C PHE A 67 1.41 -16.02 4.67
N GLU A 68 1.67 -15.48 5.84
CA GLU A 68 0.64 -15.29 6.86
C GLU A 68 0.27 -13.81 6.92
N PHE A 69 -1.03 -13.55 6.90
CA PHE A 69 -1.63 -12.23 6.92
C PHE A 69 -2.47 -12.05 8.18
N SER A 70 -2.39 -10.86 8.77
CA SER A 70 -3.21 -10.46 9.92
C SER A 70 -3.79 -9.07 9.71
N LYS A 71 -5.08 -8.94 10.07
CA LYS A 71 -5.84 -7.69 10.08
C LYS A 71 -6.03 -7.11 11.49
N ASP A 72 -5.54 -7.80 12.51
CA ASP A 72 -5.79 -7.55 13.93
C ASP A 72 -4.48 -7.48 14.74
N LYS A 73 -3.40 -7.01 14.10
CA LYS A 73 -2.07 -6.83 14.73
C LYS A 73 -1.52 -8.15 15.31
N GLY A 74 -1.73 -9.25 14.59
CA GLY A 74 -1.16 -10.56 14.88
C GLY A 74 -1.92 -11.39 15.91
N GLN A 75 -3.15 -11.00 16.29
CA GLN A 75 -4.00 -11.83 17.16
C GLN A 75 -4.49 -13.08 16.43
N SER A 76 -4.82 -12.94 15.14
CA SER A 76 -5.12 -14.05 14.24
C SER A 76 -4.35 -13.92 12.93
N TRP A 77 -4.00 -15.06 12.35
CA TRP A 77 -3.26 -15.16 11.09
C TRP A 77 -4.02 -16.08 10.13
N SER A 78 -4.12 -15.67 8.86
CA SER A 78 -4.58 -16.52 7.75
C SER A 78 -3.46 -16.76 6.76
N THR A 79 -3.43 -17.94 6.17
CA THR A 79 -2.50 -18.24 5.08
C THR A 79 -3.04 -17.66 3.79
N GLU A 80 -2.28 -16.75 3.19
CA GLU A 80 -2.66 -16.05 1.97
C GLU A 80 -1.59 -16.23 0.89
N LYS A 81 -1.97 -15.95 -0.36
CA LYS A 81 -1.00 -15.81 -1.46
C LYS A 81 -0.39 -14.40 -1.42
N SER A 82 0.09 -13.90 -2.55
CA SER A 82 0.70 -12.58 -2.71
C SER A 82 -0.31 -11.40 -2.74
N GLY A 83 -1.35 -11.45 -1.91
CA GLY A 83 -2.34 -10.39 -1.78
C GLY A 83 -3.74 -10.84 -1.37
N ILE A 84 -4.53 -9.90 -0.86
CA ILE A 84 -5.91 -10.08 -0.40
C ILE A 84 -6.72 -8.80 -0.63
N VAL A 85 -8.05 -8.92 -0.76
CA VAL A 85 -8.96 -7.77 -0.71
C VAL A 85 -9.72 -7.79 0.60
N ASP A 86 -9.53 -6.76 1.42
CA ASP A 86 -10.27 -6.57 2.66
C ASP A 86 -11.44 -5.59 2.44
N ASN A 87 -12.66 -6.14 2.40
CA ASN A 87 -13.90 -5.36 2.29
C ASN A 87 -14.50 -5.00 3.66
N SER A 88 -13.88 -5.42 4.77
CA SER A 88 -14.39 -5.20 6.13
C SER A 88 -13.92 -3.89 6.76
N LEU A 89 -12.99 -3.18 6.13
CA LEU A 89 -12.57 -1.86 6.60
C LEU A 89 -13.64 -0.81 6.25
N LYS A 90 -14.26 -0.25 7.28
CA LYS A 90 -15.19 0.87 7.12
C LYS A 90 -14.44 2.10 6.60
N ARG A 91 -15.09 2.86 5.70
CA ARG A 91 -14.59 4.18 5.26
C ARG A 91 -14.36 5.10 6.45
N GLY A 92 -13.39 6.00 6.32
CA GLY A 92 -13.02 6.94 7.36
C GLY A 92 -12.19 6.37 8.51
N LYS A 93 -12.04 5.02 8.57
CA LYS A 93 -11.21 4.33 9.56
C LYS A 93 -9.88 3.90 8.97
N GLU A 94 -8.91 3.76 9.86
CA GLU A 94 -7.57 3.26 9.54
C GLU A 94 -7.37 1.88 10.19
N ARG A 95 -6.68 1.00 9.46
CA ARG A 95 -6.28 -0.31 9.95
C ARG A 95 -4.83 -0.56 9.60
N GLU A 96 -4.12 -1.14 10.55
CA GLU A 96 -2.76 -1.65 10.34
C GLU A 96 -2.85 -3.14 10.01
N TYR A 97 -2.24 -3.49 8.88
CA TYR A 97 -2.17 -4.85 8.34
C TYR A 97 -0.77 -5.37 8.49
N TRP A 98 -0.64 -6.65 8.84
CA TRP A 98 0.64 -7.32 9.06
C TRP A 98 0.77 -8.50 8.10
N VAL A 99 1.95 -8.68 7.50
CA VAL A 99 2.28 -9.86 6.70
C VAL A 99 3.65 -10.37 7.12
N ARG A 100 3.80 -11.68 7.19
CA ARG A 100 5.11 -12.35 7.36
C ARG A 100 5.23 -13.54 6.42
N VAL A 101 6.47 -13.92 6.15
CA VAL A 101 6.81 -15.14 5.44
C VAL A 101 6.98 -16.26 6.46
N VAL A 102 6.43 -17.43 6.15
CA VAL A 102 6.65 -18.67 6.89
C VAL A 102 7.40 -19.61 5.97
N PHE A 103 8.56 -20.07 6.41
CA PHE A 103 9.32 -21.13 5.76
C PHE A 103 9.11 -22.41 6.56
N ASP A 104 8.54 -23.44 5.92
CA ASP A 104 8.42 -24.76 6.52
C ASP A 104 9.58 -25.64 6.08
N ASN A 105 10.40 -26.06 7.05
CA ASN A 105 11.42 -27.07 6.84
C ASN A 105 11.21 -28.20 7.84
N ASP A 106 10.61 -29.28 7.34
CA ASP A 106 10.41 -30.53 8.07
C ASP A 106 9.48 -30.38 9.29
N GLY A 107 8.42 -29.57 9.17
CA GLY A 107 7.35 -29.43 10.16
C GLY A 107 7.62 -28.42 11.27
N THR A 108 8.76 -27.73 11.23
CA THR A 108 9.05 -26.59 12.12
C THR A 108 8.97 -25.28 11.34
N PRO A 109 7.94 -24.45 11.56
CA PRO A 109 7.82 -23.17 10.86
C PRO A 109 8.84 -22.16 11.37
N VAL A 110 9.51 -21.49 10.43
CA VAL A 110 10.42 -20.36 10.69
C VAL A 110 9.80 -19.09 10.11
N TYR A 111 9.73 -18.04 10.93
CA TYR A 111 9.03 -16.80 10.58
C TYR A 111 10.01 -15.69 10.20
N SER A 112 9.65 -14.91 9.18
CA SER A 112 10.36 -13.66 8.88
C SER A 112 10.00 -12.56 9.87
N ASN A 113 10.74 -11.44 9.79
CA ASN A 113 10.26 -10.18 10.34
C ASN A 113 8.92 -9.77 9.68
N ILE A 114 8.06 -9.10 10.46
CA ILE A 114 6.73 -8.67 10.04
C ILE A 114 6.83 -7.39 9.21
N ALA A 115 6.24 -7.41 8.00
CA ALA A 115 5.95 -6.22 7.23
C ALA A 115 4.61 -5.61 7.67
N LYS A 116 4.56 -4.29 7.81
CA LYS A 116 3.37 -3.56 8.29
C LYS A 116 2.94 -2.51 7.27
N ALA A 117 1.63 -2.37 7.07
CA ALA A 117 1.05 -1.32 6.25
C ALA A 117 -0.17 -0.73 6.94
N LYS A 118 -0.23 0.60 7.08
CA LYS A 118 -1.42 1.31 7.54
C LYS A 118 -2.22 1.76 6.33
N CYS A 119 -3.49 1.39 6.27
CA CYS A 119 -4.35 1.78 5.17
C CYS A 119 -5.71 2.29 5.65
N SER A 120 -6.28 3.21 4.89
CA SER A 120 -7.57 3.84 5.14
C SER A 120 -8.22 4.25 3.81
N LEU A 121 -9.55 4.15 3.77
CA LEU A 121 -10.38 4.71 2.70
C LEU A 121 -10.97 6.04 3.19
N PRO A 122 -11.12 7.06 2.33
CA PRO A 122 -11.72 8.32 2.72
C PRO A 122 -13.21 8.14 3.05
N SER A 123 -13.69 8.89 4.04
CA SER A 123 -15.13 9.04 4.32
C SER A 123 -15.76 10.18 3.53
N ARG A 124 -15.00 11.23 3.19
CA ARG A 124 -15.46 12.32 2.33
C ARG A 124 -14.29 12.97 1.58
N ILE A 125 -14.63 13.77 0.56
CA ILE A 125 -13.73 14.74 -0.07
C ILE A 125 -14.07 16.10 0.53
N ASP A 126 -13.09 16.71 1.16
CA ASP A 126 -13.13 18.04 1.79
C ASP A 126 -12.75 19.08 0.73
N VAL A 127 -13.70 19.93 0.35
CA VAL A 127 -13.57 20.94 -0.72
C VAL A 127 -14.62 22.02 -0.51
N ASP A 128 -14.35 23.23 -0.99
CA ASP A 128 -15.36 24.29 -1.07
C ASP A 128 -16.32 23.99 -2.22
N ASP A 129 -17.59 23.77 -1.89
CA ASP A 129 -18.60 23.26 -2.84
C ASP A 129 -19.09 24.30 -3.86
N TYR A 130 -18.79 25.59 -3.66
CA TYR A 130 -19.24 26.67 -4.52
C TYR A 130 -18.12 27.69 -4.78
N ARG A 131 -17.99 28.10 -6.03
CA ARG A 131 -17.05 29.13 -6.49
C ARG A 131 -17.72 30.06 -7.50
N GLU A 132 -17.31 31.32 -7.50
CA GLU A 132 -17.77 32.31 -8.45
C GLU A 132 -16.56 33.03 -9.06
N ILE A 133 -16.52 33.10 -10.39
CA ILE A 133 -15.45 33.74 -11.18
C ILE A 133 -16.05 34.52 -12.35
N TYR A 134 -15.24 35.35 -13.02
CA TYR A 134 -15.64 35.98 -14.28
C TYR A 134 -15.05 35.26 -15.50
N VAL A 135 -15.65 35.50 -16.67
CA VAL A 135 -15.08 35.05 -17.95
C VAL A 135 -13.64 35.58 -18.09
N GLY A 136 -12.73 34.68 -18.42
CA GLY A 136 -11.30 34.93 -18.55
C GLY A 136 -10.48 34.66 -17.28
N ASP A 137 -11.11 34.59 -16.10
CA ASP A 137 -10.43 34.32 -14.83
C ASP A 137 -10.07 32.83 -14.71
N GLU A 138 -9.00 32.54 -13.95
CA GLU A 138 -8.54 31.19 -13.64
C GLU A 138 -8.93 30.78 -12.22
N ILE A 139 -9.17 29.49 -12.02
CA ILE A 139 -9.50 28.90 -10.73
C ILE A 139 -8.86 27.52 -10.55
N ASP A 140 -8.38 27.30 -9.32
CA ASP A 140 -7.91 26.01 -8.84
C ASP A 140 -8.94 25.39 -7.89
N ILE A 141 -9.37 24.17 -8.21
CA ILE A 141 -10.26 23.35 -7.40
C ILE A 141 -9.43 22.25 -6.75
N GLY A 142 -8.87 22.56 -5.58
CA GLY A 142 -8.21 21.59 -4.71
C GLY A 142 -9.23 20.86 -3.84
N GLY A 143 -9.02 19.57 -3.60
CA GLY A 143 -9.78 18.78 -2.62
C GLY A 143 -8.87 17.92 -1.77
N ARG A 144 -9.35 17.46 -0.63
CA ARG A 144 -8.63 16.52 0.24
C ARG A 144 -9.50 15.32 0.59
N ALA A 145 -8.99 14.12 0.33
CA ALA A 145 -9.64 12.88 0.75
C ALA A 145 -9.34 12.63 2.24
N VAL A 146 -10.36 12.74 3.09
CA VAL A 146 -10.19 12.73 4.56
C VAL A 146 -10.82 11.51 5.22
N LYS A 147 -10.23 11.13 6.36
CA LYS A 147 -10.75 10.19 7.34
C LYS A 147 -11.79 10.87 8.25
N ASP A 148 -12.43 10.08 9.12
CA ASP A 148 -13.39 10.61 10.09
C ASP A 148 -12.74 11.52 11.13
N ASP A 149 -11.48 11.25 11.48
CA ASP A 149 -10.68 12.04 12.42
C ASP A 149 -10.14 13.35 11.80
N GLY A 150 -10.46 13.64 10.53
CA GLY A 150 -9.98 14.81 9.79
C GLY A 150 -8.58 14.64 9.19
N GLY A 151 -7.89 13.53 9.45
CA GLY A 151 -6.60 13.21 8.83
C GLY A 151 -6.74 12.79 7.37
N THR A 152 -5.64 12.84 6.61
CA THR A 152 -5.62 12.39 5.20
C THR A 152 -5.75 10.85 5.12
N ALA A 153 -6.57 10.36 4.20
CA ALA A 153 -6.68 8.92 3.95
C ALA A 153 -5.43 8.38 3.25
N SER A 154 -5.12 7.08 3.39
CA SER A 154 -3.98 6.48 2.68
C SER A 154 -4.25 6.43 1.17
N VAL A 155 -5.49 6.10 0.78
CA VAL A 155 -5.95 6.25 -0.61
C VAL A 155 -6.56 7.64 -0.77
N HIS A 156 -5.79 8.57 -1.33
CA HIS A 156 -6.17 9.99 -1.36
C HIS A 156 -6.09 10.64 -2.74
N ASP A 157 -5.71 9.90 -3.79
CA ASP A 157 -5.64 10.45 -5.14
C ASP A 157 -7.04 10.86 -5.61
N ILE A 158 -7.21 12.14 -5.93
CA ILE A 158 -8.45 12.73 -6.44
C ILE A 158 -8.33 12.89 -7.95
N SER A 159 -9.29 12.33 -8.66
CA SER A 159 -9.48 12.58 -10.10
C SER A 159 -10.58 13.61 -10.33
N TYR A 160 -10.46 14.38 -11.40
CA TYR A 160 -11.36 15.46 -11.77
C TYR A 160 -12.03 15.16 -13.10
N SER A 161 -13.31 15.48 -13.22
CA SER A 161 -14.02 15.45 -14.49
C SER A 161 -15.01 16.60 -14.57
N GLU A 162 -14.98 17.31 -15.69
CA GLU A 162 -15.87 18.41 -16.05
C GLU A 162 -16.63 17.99 -17.32
N LYS A 163 -17.85 18.50 -17.55
CA LYS A 163 -18.74 18.06 -18.66
C LYS A 163 -19.30 19.19 -19.54
N SER A 164 -18.84 20.43 -19.42
CA SER A 164 -19.46 21.62 -20.02
C SER A 164 -18.45 22.51 -20.74
N GLY A 165 -18.91 23.28 -21.73
CA GLY A 165 -18.05 24.28 -22.38
C GLY A 165 -17.83 25.55 -21.56
N VAL A 166 -18.34 25.62 -20.32
CA VAL A 166 -18.30 26.80 -19.43
C VAL A 166 -16.90 27.02 -18.85
N LEU A 167 -16.21 25.92 -18.52
CA LEU A 167 -14.82 25.92 -18.06
C LEU A 167 -13.93 25.27 -19.10
N GLU A 168 -12.74 25.82 -19.30
CA GLU A 168 -11.69 25.21 -20.10
C GLU A 168 -10.51 24.84 -19.20
N GLY A 169 -10.11 23.57 -19.20
CA GLY A 169 -9.01 23.09 -18.35
C GLY A 169 -9.15 21.64 -17.93
N SER A 170 -8.26 21.17 -17.06
CA SER A 170 -8.25 19.78 -16.58
C SER A 170 -7.55 19.64 -15.23
N ASN A 171 -7.73 18.49 -14.59
CA ASN A 171 -7.02 18.11 -13.36
C ASN A 171 -7.11 19.14 -12.21
N GLY A 172 -8.27 19.78 -12.06
CA GLY A 172 -8.49 20.76 -11.00
C GLY A 172 -8.10 22.20 -11.36
N HIS A 173 -7.51 22.44 -12.53
CA HIS A 173 -7.14 23.77 -13.02
C HIS A 173 -8.03 24.18 -14.18
N TYR A 174 -8.76 25.29 -14.04
CA TYR A 174 -9.76 25.72 -15.01
C TYR A 174 -9.74 27.22 -15.26
N ARG A 175 -10.13 27.61 -16.47
CA ARG A 175 -10.40 29.00 -16.86
C ARG A 175 -11.87 29.18 -17.23
N GLY A 176 -12.48 30.29 -16.82
CA GLY A 176 -13.83 30.65 -17.23
C GLY A 176 -13.89 30.99 -18.72
N ASN A 177 -14.50 30.12 -19.53
CA ASN A 177 -14.55 30.29 -20.99
C ASN A 177 -15.80 31.07 -21.44
N GLN A 178 -16.96 30.78 -20.85
CA GLN A 178 -18.22 31.48 -21.13
C GLN A 178 -19.04 31.64 -19.85
N ALA A 179 -19.92 32.64 -19.80
CA ALA A 179 -20.82 32.80 -18.67
C ALA A 179 -21.80 31.62 -18.58
N GLY A 180 -22.06 31.17 -17.35
CA GLY A 180 -22.92 30.02 -17.08
C GLY A 180 -22.54 29.31 -15.78
N ASP A 181 -23.21 28.20 -15.51
CA ASP A 181 -22.93 27.32 -14.38
C ASP A 181 -22.23 26.04 -14.88
N ALA A 182 -21.17 25.64 -14.19
CA ALA A 182 -20.42 24.41 -14.43
C ALA A 182 -20.35 23.56 -13.16
N TRP A 183 -20.25 22.24 -13.32
CA TRP A 183 -20.06 21.30 -12.22
C TRP A 183 -18.81 20.49 -12.47
N VAL A 184 -17.85 20.60 -11.55
CA VAL A 184 -16.63 19.81 -11.55
C VAL A 184 -16.80 18.67 -10.56
N GLN A 185 -16.76 17.45 -11.06
CA GLN A 185 -16.88 16.25 -10.24
C GLN A 185 -15.50 15.76 -9.82
N LEU A 186 -15.29 15.69 -8.51
CA LEU A 186 -14.13 15.10 -7.86
C LEU A 186 -14.46 13.66 -7.48
N ARG A 187 -13.57 12.72 -7.76
CA ARG A 187 -13.72 11.30 -7.38
C ARG A 187 -12.47 10.79 -6.71
N CYS A 188 -12.65 10.06 -5.62
CA CYS A 188 -11.57 9.39 -4.90
C CYS A 188 -12.08 8.07 -4.33
N ALA A 189 -11.40 6.96 -4.63
CA ALA A 189 -11.66 5.65 -4.02
C ALA A 189 -13.14 5.28 -3.84
N GLY A 190 -13.98 5.47 -4.87
CA GLY A 190 -15.41 5.14 -4.87
C GLY A 190 -16.36 6.14 -4.20
N ILE A 191 -15.88 7.31 -3.73
CA ILE A 191 -16.72 8.46 -3.39
C ILE A 191 -16.59 9.56 -4.44
N SER A 192 -17.64 10.37 -4.56
CA SER A 192 -17.69 11.53 -5.45
C SER A 192 -18.22 12.76 -4.74
N LYS A 193 -17.73 13.92 -5.15
CA LYS A 193 -18.20 15.23 -4.70
C LYS A 193 -18.26 16.17 -5.89
N GLU A 194 -19.24 17.06 -5.93
CA GLU A 194 -19.40 18.03 -7.01
C GLU A 194 -19.15 19.43 -6.47
N VAL A 195 -18.38 20.20 -7.23
CA VAL A 195 -18.12 21.63 -6.97
C VAL A 195 -18.84 22.41 -8.06
N HIS A 196 -19.71 23.32 -7.62
CA HIS A 196 -20.43 24.23 -8.51
C HIS A 196 -19.58 25.48 -8.74
N VAL A 197 -19.30 25.78 -10.01
CA VAL A 197 -18.61 27.00 -10.42
C VAL A 197 -19.56 27.85 -11.24
N ARG A 198 -19.81 29.07 -10.80
CA ARG A 198 -20.56 30.06 -11.57
C ARG A 198 -19.60 31.02 -12.26
N VAL A 199 -19.69 31.12 -13.58
CA VAL A 199 -18.93 32.07 -14.41
C VAL A 199 -19.84 33.22 -14.81
N LYS A 200 -19.44 34.46 -14.48
CA LYS A 200 -20.19 35.68 -14.80
C LYS A 200 -19.53 36.48 -15.92
N ASN A 201 -20.33 37.27 -16.65
CA ASN A 201 -19.80 38.35 -17.47
C ASN A 201 -19.31 39.49 -16.56
N ARG A 202 -18.28 40.20 -17.02
CA ARG A 202 -17.87 41.46 -16.39
C ARG A 202 -18.83 42.59 -16.73
#